data_AF-A0A0J0XQT8-F1
#
_entry.id   AF-A0A0J0XQT8-F1
#
_cell.length_a   1.000
_cell.length_b   1.000
_cell.length_c   1.000
_cell.angle_alpha   90.00
_cell.angle_beta   90.00
_cell.angle_gamma   90.00
#
_symmetry.space_group_name_H-M   'P 1'
#
loop_
_entity.id
_entity.type
_entity.pdbx_description
1 polymer ?
#
loop_
_entity_poly.entity_id
_entity_poly.type
_entity_poly.pdbx_seq_one_letter_code
_entity_poly.pdbx_strand_id
1 'polypeptide(L)'
;MHFSGNTTIVDQCFRECYQETCEWNEAAQKRTKYFKCRFEECRDHPFPRKSAIDSHVKTHVGFREFRCTQDPDTISFVRKHDRDRHHLTHRESKTFKCAQCGEDFARSDALLRHGAKVGACKARMVLGM
;
A
#
# COMPACT_ATOMS: atom_id res chain seq x y z
N MET A 1 -12.48 23.12 -5.34
CA MET A 1 -12.74 22.53 -6.66
C MET A 1 -12.91 21.03 -6.48
N HIS A 2 -14.16 20.56 -6.43
CA HIS A 2 -14.45 19.13 -6.31
C HIS A 2 -14.39 18.50 -7.70
N PHE A 3 -13.29 17.80 -8.01
CA PHE A 3 -13.27 16.91 -9.17
C PHE A 3 -13.98 15.62 -8.76
N SER A 4 -15.29 15.58 -8.97
CA SER A 4 -16.01 14.32 -9.16
C SER A 4 -15.53 13.72 -10.48
N GLY A 5 -14.33 13.14 -10.45
CA GLY A 5 -13.62 12.66 -11.63
C GLY A 5 -14.31 11.43 -12.21
N ASN A 6 -14.89 11.62 -13.39
CA ASN A 6 -15.31 10.57 -14.30
C ASN A 6 -14.17 9.54 -14.47
N THR A 7 -14.40 8.32 -13.98
CA THR A 7 -13.44 7.20 -13.94
C THR A 7 -12.81 6.89 -15.30
N THR A 8 -13.49 7.24 -16.40
CA THR A 8 -13.04 6.99 -17.77
C THR A 8 -11.91 7.92 -18.25
N ILE A 9 -11.83 9.16 -17.75
CA ILE A 9 -10.82 10.14 -18.19
C ILE A 9 -9.49 9.89 -17.47
N VAL A 10 -9.53 9.53 -16.19
CA VAL A 10 -8.32 9.26 -15.39
C VAL A 10 -7.63 7.97 -15.87
N ASP A 11 -8.40 6.93 -16.23
CA ASP A 11 -7.89 5.67 -16.79
C ASP A 11 -7.16 5.83 -18.13
N GLN A 12 -7.52 6.84 -18.93
CA GLN A 12 -6.90 7.05 -20.24
C GLN A 12 -5.51 7.68 -20.13
N CYS A 13 -5.29 8.62 -19.19
CA CYS A 13 -3.97 9.20 -18.91
C CYS A 13 -3.00 8.21 -18.24
N PHE A 14 -3.49 7.23 -17.46
CA PHE A 14 -2.61 6.29 -16.75
C PHE A 14 -1.85 5.30 -17.65
N ARG A 15 -2.39 4.95 -18.82
CA ARG A 15 -1.74 4.03 -19.77
C ARG A 15 -0.47 4.62 -20.39
N GLU A 16 -0.32 5.94 -20.36
CA GLU A 16 0.91 6.63 -20.78
C GLU A 16 1.96 6.76 -19.67
N CYS A 17 1.65 6.38 -18.43
CA CYS A 17 2.56 6.53 -17.30
C CYS A 17 3.51 5.35 -17.09
N TYR A 18 3.25 4.21 -17.74
CA TYR A 18 4.11 3.03 -17.68
C TYR A 18 4.20 2.31 -19.01
N GLN A 19 5.16 1.41 -19.14
CA GLN A 19 5.29 0.50 -20.28
C GLN A 19 5.34 -0.94 -19.79
N GLU A 20 4.81 -1.85 -20.60
CA GLU A 20 4.94 -3.28 -20.42
C GLU A 20 6.24 -3.77 -21.08
N THR A 21 6.95 -4.66 -20.42
CA THR A 21 8.19 -5.25 -20.92
C THR A 21 8.15 -6.76 -20.75
N CYS A 22 8.64 -7.49 -21.76
CA CYS A 22 8.74 -8.94 -21.75
C CYS A 22 10.15 -9.31 -22.19
N GLU A 23 10.93 -9.86 -21.27
CA GLU A 23 12.33 -10.24 -21.51
C GLU A 23 12.53 -11.72 -21.19
N TRP A 24 13.46 -12.35 -21.91
CA TRP A 24 13.89 -13.70 -21.60
C TRP A 24 14.72 -13.68 -20.32
N ASN A 25 14.29 -14.45 -19.32
CA ASN A 25 15.07 -14.68 -18.11
C ASN A 25 15.80 -16.01 -18.26
N GLU A 26 17.10 -15.95 -18.53
CA GLU A 26 17.97 -17.11 -18.70
C GLU A 26 18.01 -18.00 -17.46
N ALA A 27 18.14 -17.40 -16.27
CA ALA A 27 18.20 -18.13 -15.01
C ALA A 27 16.92 -18.93 -14.71
N ALA A 28 15.77 -18.42 -15.15
CA ALA A 28 14.48 -19.08 -14.98
C ALA A 28 14.01 -19.83 -16.25
N GLN A 29 14.81 -19.84 -17.32
CA GLN A 29 14.49 -20.34 -18.66
C GLN A 29 13.05 -20.01 -19.09
N LYS A 30 12.61 -18.77 -18.86
CA LYS A 30 11.24 -18.36 -19.16
C LYS A 30 11.17 -16.88 -19.51
N ARG A 31 10.15 -16.51 -20.28
CA ARG A 31 9.80 -15.11 -20.48
C ARG A 31 9.22 -14.54 -19.18
N THR A 32 9.83 -13.47 -18.69
CA THR A 32 9.33 -12.73 -17.54
C THR A 32 8.73 -11.43 -18.03
N LYS A 33 7.45 -11.25 -17.72
CA LYS A 33 6.70 -10.03 -18.01
C LYS A 33 6.68 -9.15 -16.77
N TYR A 34 6.96 -7.87 -16.96
CA TYR A 34 6.93 -6.86 -15.91
C TYR A 34 6.59 -5.47 -16.50
N PHE A 35 6.44 -4.47 -15.65
CA PHE A 35 6.06 -3.12 -16.01
C PHE A 35 7.07 -2.11 -15.48
N LYS A 36 7.36 -1.06 -16.25
CA LYS A 36 8.28 0.03 -15.86
C LYS A 36 7.53 1.35 -15.85
N CYS A 37 7.69 2.11 -14.77
CA CYS A 37 7.20 3.48 -14.70
C CYS A 37 7.97 4.38 -15.67
N ARG A 38 7.32 5.37 -16.29
CA ARG A 38 8.00 6.31 -17.21
C ARG A 38 8.60 7.52 -16.50
N PHE A 39 8.17 7.82 -15.28
CA PHE A 39 8.74 8.89 -14.45
C PHE A 39 10.21 8.56 -14.11
N GLU A 40 11.09 9.56 -14.24
CA GLU A 40 12.54 9.36 -14.15
C GLU A 40 12.99 8.85 -12.78
N GLU A 41 12.43 9.39 -11.71
CA GLU A 41 12.76 9.03 -10.32
C GLU A 41 12.52 7.55 -9.96
N CYS A 42 11.72 6.82 -10.75
CA CYS A 42 11.35 5.44 -10.46
C CYS A 42 11.43 4.50 -11.68
N ARG A 43 12.05 4.95 -12.78
CA ARG A 43 12.19 4.18 -14.03
C ARG A 43 12.87 2.82 -13.82
N ASP A 44 13.85 2.77 -12.93
CA ASP A 44 14.66 1.58 -12.65
C ASP A 44 14.04 0.60 -11.64
N HIS A 45 12.79 0.84 -11.24
CA HIS A 45 12.05 -0.02 -10.32
C HIS A 45 10.96 -0.80 -11.08
N PRO A 46 11.24 -2.04 -11.55
CA PRO A 46 10.26 -2.82 -12.28
C PRO A 46 9.18 -3.39 -11.36
N PHE A 47 7.96 -3.42 -11.87
CA PHE A 47 6.79 -3.95 -11.18
C PHE A 47 6.38 -5.29 -11.81
N PRO A 48 6.26 -6.38 -11.03
CA PRO A 48 5.94 -7.70 -11.58
C PRO A 48 4.47 -7.87 -11.97
N ARG A 49 3.59 -6.94 -11.58
CA ARG A 49 2.14 -7.04 -11.78
C ARG A 49 1.56 -5.71 -12.23
N LYS A 50 0.56 -5.76 -13.13
CA LYS A 50 -0.14 -4.57 -13.64
C LYS A 50 -0.77 -3.75 -12.51
N SER A 51 -1.47 -4.42 -11.58
CA SER A 51 -2.11 -3.75 -10.44
C SER A 51 -1.12 -3.01 -9.52
N ALA A 52 0.13 -3.47 -9.47
CA ALA A 52 1.18 -2.82 -8.70
C ALA A 52 1.63 -1.52 -9.35
N ILE A 53 1.91 -1.53 -10.67
CA ILE A 53 2.26 -0.31 -11.41
C ILE A 53 1.07 0.66 -11.50
N ASP A 54 -0.16 0.18 -11.69
CA ASP A 54 -1.37 1.01 -11.70
C ASP A 54 -1.53 1.77 -10.37
N SER A 55 -1.34 1.09 -9.23
CA SER A 55 -1.37 1.74 -7.92
C SER A 55 -0.20 2.70 -7.70
N HIS A 56 0.96 2.40 -8.27
CA HIS A 56 2.14 3.26 -8.18
C HIS A 56 1.93 4.56 -8.98
N VAL A 57 1.48 4.50 -10.23
CA VAL A 57 1.30 5.71 -11.05
C VAL A 57 0.24 6.65 -10.48
N LYS A 58 -0.76 6.12 -9.76
CA LYS A 58 -1.73 6.92 -8.99
C LYS A 58 -1.08 7.81 -7.92
N THR A 59 0.10 7.44 -7.41
CA THR A 59 0.82 8.28 -6.43
C THR A 59 1.42 9.54 -7.05
N HIS A 60 1.87 9.46 -8.30
CA HIS A 60 2.46 10.61 -9.03
C HIS A 60 1.44 11.71 -9.29
N VAL A 61 0.22 11.32 -9.65
CA VAL A 61 -0.87 12.27 -9.97
C VAL A 61 -1.73 12.62 -8.76
N GLY A 62 -1.40 12.12 -7.57
CA GLY A 62 -2.16 12.38 -6.34
C GLY A 62 -3.57 11.76 -6.32
N PHE A 63 -3.84 10.76 -7.15
CA PHE A 63 -5.18 10.19 -7.30
C PHE A 63 -5.51 9.20 -6.19
N ARG A 64 -6.47 9.57 -5.33
CA ARG A 64 -6.83 8.86 -4.10
C ARG A 64 -8.33 8.60 -4.03
N GLU A 65 -8.75 7.45 -4.54
CA GLU A 65 -10.17 7.09 -4.66
C GLU A 65 -10.80 6.62 -3.35
N PHE A 66 -10.00 6.07 -2.45
CA PHE A 66 -10.51 5.40 -1.26
C PHE A 66 -10.57 6.38 -0.10
N ARG A 67 -11.73 7.02 0.09
CA ARG A 67 -11.98 7.92 1.22
C ARG A 67 -12.30 7.16 2.50
N CYS A 68 -11.83 7.69 3.63
CA CYS A 68 -12.31 7.26 4.95
C CYS A 68 -13.78 7.60 5.10
N THR A 69 -14.58 6.76 5.75
CA THR A 69 -16.00 7.09 6.02
C THR A 69 -16.19 8.00 7.23
N GLN A 70 -15.22 8.05 8.13
CA GLN A 70 -15.23 8.88 9.33
C GLN A 70 -14.62 10.25 9.06
N ASP A 71 -13.55 10.31 8.25
CA ASP A 71 -12.90 11.56 7.83
C ASP A 71 -12.82 11.71 6.28
N PRO A 72 -13.96 11.73 5.56
CA PRO A 72 -13.98 11.67 4.08
C PRO A 72 -13.34 12.87 3.38
N ASP A 73 -13.30 14.02 4.03
CA ASP A 73 -12.79 15.27 3.46
C ASP A 73 -11.29 15.49 3.71
N THR A 74 -10.72 14.83 4.71
CA THR A 74 -9.31 15.02 5.10
C THR A 74 -8.43 13.83 4.76
N ILE A 75 -8.98 12.61 4.75
CA ILE A 75 -8.20 11.38 4.57
C ILE A 75 -8.70 10.55 3.38
N SER A 76 -7.81 10.37 2.41
CA SER A 76 -8.02 9.51 1.22
C SER A 76 -6.77 8.71 0.85
N PHE A 77 -6.99 7.54 0.26
CA PHE A 77 -5.96 6.56 -0.04
C PHE A 77 -5.98 6.15 -1.51
N VAL A 78 -4.80 5.75 -2.01
CA VAL A 78 -4.64 5.17 -3.35
C VAL A 78 -5.12 3.73 -3.40
N ARG A 79 -5.05 2.98 -2.28
CA ARG A 79 -5.44 1.57 -2.21
C ARG A 79 -6.49 1.34 -1.13
N LYS A 80 -7.43 0.43 -1.42
CA LYS A 80 -8.51 0.06 -0.50
C LYS A 80 -7.99 -0.46 0.84
N HIS A 81 -6.97 -1.34 0.83
CA HIS A 81 -6.44 -1.91 2.06
C HIS A 81 -5.76 -0.86 2.96
N ASP A 82 -5.19 0.21 2.38
CA ASP A 82 -4.62 1.30 3.17
C ASP A 82 -5.73 2.06 3.91
N ARG A 83 -6.88 2.26 3.26
CA ARG A 83 -8.09 2.83 3.87
C ARG A 83 -8.66 1.92 4.95
N ASP A 84 -8.83 0.63 4.66
CA ASP A 84 -9.37 -0.34 5.63
C ASP A 84 -8.47 -0.44 6.88
N ARG A 85 -7.16 -0.35 6.68
CA ARG A 85 -6.17 -0.30 7.77
C ARG A 85 -6.26 0.98 8.58
N HIS A 86 -6.50 2.11 7.93
CA HIS A 86 -6.74 3.38 8.62
C HIS A 86 -8.03 3.35 9.44
N HIS A 87 -9.09 2.66 9.01
CA HIS A 87 -10.29 2.51 9.84
C HIS A 87 -10.02 1.89 11.22
N LEU A 88 -8.93 1.13 11.38
CA LEU A 88 -8.50 0.62 12.69
C LEU A 88 -8.05 1.73 13.65
N THR A 89 -7.71 2.93 13.18
CA THR A 89 -7.36 4.06 14.07
C THR A 89 -8.57 4.72 14.68
N HIS A 90 -9.75 4.56 14.06
CA HIS A 90 -11.01 5.05 14.63
C HIS A 90 -11.66 4.07 15.60
N ARG A 91 -11.21 2.81 15.58
CA ARG A 91 -11.68 1.78 16.50
C ARG A 91 -10.63 1.66 17.61
N GLU A 92 -11.04 1.73 18.87
CA GLU A 92 -10.14 1.43 20.01
C GLU A 92 -9.74 -0.06 20.10
N SER A 93 -10.09 -0.86 19.08
CA SER A 93 -9.74 -2.27 18.92
C SER A 93 -8.23 -2.44 18.72
N LYS A 94 -7.48 -2.40 19.82
CA LYS A 94 -6.08 -2.82 19.86
C LYS A 94 -6.01 -4.31 20.21
N THR A 95 -5.99 -5.15 19.19
CA THR A 95 -6.09 -6.61 19.34
C THR A 95 -4.75 -7.31 19.52
N PHE A 96 -3.64 -6.62 19.32
CA PHE A 96 -2.29 -7.18 19.39
C PHE A 96 -1.55 -6.62 20.59
N LYS A 97 -1.33 -7.45 21.61
CA LYS A 97 -0.59 -7.05 22.81
C LYS A 97 0.85 -7.54 22.77
N CYS A 98 1.80 -6.69 23.17
CA CYS A 98 3.17 -7.10 23.46
C CYS A 98 3.20 -7.88 24.77
N ALA A 99 3.57 -9.17 24.73
CA ALA A 99 3.60 -10.01 25.93
C ALA A 99 4.62 -9.55 27.00
N GLN A 100 5.57 -8.68 26.66
CA GLN A 100 6.66 -8.29 27.55
C GLN A 100 6.44 -6.95 28.25
N CYS A 101 5.92 -5.96 27.54
CA CYS A 101 5.61 -4.64 28.13
C CYS A 101 4.12 -4.37 28.28
N GLY A 102 3.24 -5.24 27.78
CA GLY A 102 1.79 -5.09 27.88
C GLY A 102 1.18 -4.07 26.91
N GLU A 103 2.01 -3.38 26.12
CA GLU A 103 1.57 -2.37 25.15
C GLU A 103 0.65 -2.95 24.08
N ASP A 104 -0.39 -2.20 23.77
CA ASP A 104 -1.46 -2.60 22.86
C ASP A 104 -1.32 -1.92 21.49
N PHE A 105 -1.45 -2.72 20.44
CA PHE A 105 -1.32 -2.31 19.05
C PHE A 105 -2.57 -2.69 18.27
N ALA A 106 -3.03 -1.78 17.40
CA ALA A 106 -4.14 -2.04 16.48
C ALA A 106 -3.76 -2.99 15.33
N ARG A 107 -2.46 -3.25 15.11
CA ARG A 107 -1.96 -4.05 13.98
C ARG A 107 -0.76 -4.91 14.36
N SER A 108 -0.67 -6.11 13.82
CA SER A 108 0.44 -7.05 14.08
C SER A 108 1.79 -6.51 13.61
N ASP A 109 1.85 -5.83 12.46
CA ASP A 109 3.08 -5.23 11.94
C ASP A 109 3.58 -4.08 12.83
N ALA A 110 2.68 -3.36 13.50
CA ALA A 110 3.05 -2.35 14.47
C ALA A 110 3.74 -2.97 15.70
N LEU A 111 3.24 -4.12 16.17
CA LEU A 111 3.88 -4.91 17.23
C LEU A 111 5.23 -5.50 16.78
N LEU A 112 5.31 -6.06 15.57
CA LEU A 112 6.59 -6.56 15.01
C LEU A 112 7.64 -5.44 14.97
N ARG A 113 7.26 -4.26 14.48
CA ARG A 113 8.14 -3.08 14.43
C ARG A 113 8.49 -2.58 15.83
N HIS A 114 7.56 -2.64 16.79
CA HIS A 114 7.85 -2.33 18.18
C HIS A 114 8.94 -3.26 18.71
N GLY A 115 8.81 -4.59 18.55
CA GLY A 115 9.81 -5.53 19.04
C GLY A 115 11.16 -5.48 18.32
N ALA A 116 11.17 -5.09 17.04
CA ALA A 116 12.42 -4.85 16.33
C ALA A 116 13.16 -3.59 16.82
N LYS A 117 12.42 -2.55 17.22
CA LYS A 117 12.99 -1.30 17.75
C LYS A 117 13.36 -1.40 19.22
N VAL A 118 12.51 -2.08 19.99
CA VAL A 118 12.68 -2.30 21.42
C VAL A 118 13.18 -3.72 21.56
N GLY A 119 14.49 -3.92 21.44
CA GLY A 119 15.10 -5.26 21.45
C GLY A 119 14.81 -6.09 22.71
N ALA A 120 14.37 -5.44 23.78
CA ALA A 120 13.87 -6.10 25.00
C ALA A 120 12.45 -6.65 24.89
N CYS A 121 11.68 -6.34 23.85
CA CYS A 121 10.29 -6.78 23.67
C CYS A 121 10.19 -7.71 22.46
N LYS A 122 9.91 -9.00 22.69
CA LYS A 122 9.67 -9.93 21.56
C LYS A 122 8.24 -9.79 21.04
N ALA A 123 8.07 -9.95 19.73
CA ALA A 123 6.77 -9.88 19.06
C ALA A 123 5.90 -11.14 19.28
N ARG A 124 5.73 -11.56 20.54
CA ARG A 124 4.82 -12.65 20.90
C ARG A 124 3.41 -12.08 20.92
N MET A 125 2.62 -12.46 19.92
CA MET A 125 1.24 -12.03 19.74
C MET A 125 0.33 -12.80 20.70
N VAL A 126 -0.43 -12.07 21.52
CA VAL A 126 -1.65 -12.61 22.13
C VAL A 126 -2.79 -11.87 21.46
N LEU A 127 -3.66 -12.60 20.75
CA LEU A 127 -4.94 -12.06 20.31
C LEU A 127 -5.74 -11.82 21.59
N GLY A 128 -6.11 -10.57 21.86
CA GLY A 128 -7.01 -10.26 22.97
C GLY A 128 -8.30 -11.07 22.80
N MET A 129 -8.57 -11.96 23.75
CA MET A 129 -9.87 -12.62 23.90
C MET A 129 -10.86 -11.64 24.50
#